data_AF-A0A922F079-F1
#
_entry.id   AF-A0A922F079-F1
#
_cell.length_a   1.000
_cell.length_b   1.000
_cell.length_c   1.000
_cell.angle_alpha   90.00
_cell.angle_beta   90.00
_cell.angle_gamma   90.00
#
_symmetry.space_group_name_H-M   'P 1'
#
loop_
_entity.id
_entity.type
_entity.pdbx_description
1 polymer ?
#
loop_
_entity_poly.entity_id
_entity_poly.type
_entity_poly.pdbx_seq_one_letter_code
_entity_poly.pdbx_strand_id
1 'polypeptide(L)'
;MLFLEAPIGVGFSYTNKSKDLYMLGDRVTAEDSHAFLIGWFKRFPSFKSHDFYLAGESYAGHYVPQLAKLIYERNRGASKNSYVNLKGFMIGNAAINDPTDVSGMFEYAWSHAIISDQLYNNILKECNFGQSENQTRNCGDYIRGFIEEYSEIDIYNIYTPVCLSNSLQRGISSSKFGVAPPASLLSRHNFWHKLPSGYDPCTEHYVEKYFNRVDVQRALHANVTKLSYPYTTCSGVIQGWNDSPDTVLPIIRKLLKAGLRIWIYRCSLRNLSIFLPFVQTRIMFIYLFFIISILINILWLKSKMKSMNNN
;
A
#
# COMPACT_ATOMS: atom_id res chain seq x y z
N MET A 1 2.53 7.70 -18.43
CA MET A 1 2.18 7.33 -17.04
C MET A 1 1.26 8.40 -16.49
N LEU A 2 0.32 8.03 -15.64
CA LEU A 2 -0.64 8.94 -15.01
C LEU A 2 -0.55 8.72 -13.51
N PHE A 3 -0.23 9.79 -12.76
CA PHE A 3 -0.25 9.79 -11.31
C PHE A 3 -1.57 10.41 -10.86
N LEU A 4 -2.28 9.70 -9.98
CA LEU A 4 -3.56 10.13 -9.45
C LEU A 4 -3.43 10.25 -7.94
N GLU A 5 -3.66 11.45 -7.42
CA GLU A 5 -3.79 11.68 -5.98
C GLU A 5 -5.21 11.30 -5.56
N ALA A 6 -5.35 10.21 -4.82
CA ALA A 6 -6.62 9.69 -4.35
C ALA A 6 -6.45 9.06 -2.95
N PRO A 7 -7.50 9.09 -2.12
CA PRO A 7 -8.81 9.70 -2.35
C PRO A 7 -8.80 11.24 -2.22
N ILE A 8 -10.00 11.83 -2.26
CA ILE A 8 -10.24 13.23 -1.90
C ILE A 8 -9.57 13.54 -0.55
N GLY A 9 -8.85 14.66 -0.47
CA GLY A 9 -8.07 15.07 0.69
C GLY A 9 -6.58 14.71 0.61
N VAL A 10 -6.17 13.87 -0.35
CA VAL A 10 -4.75 13.56 -0.61
C VAL A 10 -4.13 14.59 -1.55
N GLY A 11 -2.98 15.14 -1.18
CA GLY A 11 -2.23 16.09 -1.99
C GLY A 11 -3.08 17.30 -2.38
N PHE A 12 -3.31 17.49 -3.69
CA PHE A 12 -4.15 18.55 -4.23
C PHE A 12 -5.59 18.13 -4.54
N SER A 13 -5.97 16.87 -4.29
CA SER A 13 -7.35 16.40 -4.49
C SER A 13 -8.27 16.89 -3.38
N TYR A 14 -9.41 17.48 -3.75
CA TYR A 14 -10.29 18.18 -2.79
C TYR A 14 -11.79 17.99 -3.07
N THR A 15 -12.59 18.40 -2.09
CA THR A 15 -14.05 18.44 -2.16
C THR A 15 -14.56 19.78 -1.62
N ASN A 16 -15.72 20.22 -2.09
CA ASN A 16 -16.44 21.36 -1.55
C ASN A 16 -17.36 20.98 -0.37
N LYS A 17 -17.48 19.69 -0.05
CA LYS A 17 -18.33 19.17 1.03
C LYS A 17 -17.46 18.51 2.09
N SER A 18 -17.31 19.15 3.23
CA SER A 18 -16.52 18.63 4.36
C SER A 18 -16.99 17.24 4.82
N LYS A 19 -18.29 16.92 4.68
CA LYS A 19 -18.84 15.60 5.02
C LYS A 19 -18.16 14.45 4.27
N ASP A 20 -17.67 14.67 3.05
CA ASP A 20 -17.07 13.61 2.25
C ASP A 20 -15.79 13.06 2.92
N LEU A 21 -15.06 13.91 3.67
CA LEU A 21 -13.83 13.52 4.41
C LEU A 21 -14.09 12.56 5.59
N TYR A 22 -15.35 12.37 5.98
CA TYR A 22 -15.79 11.40 6.99
C TYR A 22 -16.38 10.12 6.39
N MET A 23 -16.59 10.10 5.07
CA MET A 23 -17.26 9.01 4.38
C MET A 23 -16.32 8.22 3.47
N LEU A 24 -15.01 8.44 3.60
CA LEU A 24 -13.99 7.77 2.81
C LEU A 24 -13.83 6.30 3.23
N GLY A 25 -13.28 5.52 2.31
CA GLY A 25 -13.12 4.08 2.42
C GLY A 25 -12.69 3.49 1.08
N ASP A 26 -12.34 2.22 1.07
CA ASP A 26 -11.85 1.52 -0.13
C ASP A 26 -12.86 1.57 -1.29
N ARG A 27 -14.14 1.33 -1.00
CA ARG A 27 -15.21 1.33 -2.00
C ARG A 27 -15.41 2.69 -2.66
N VAL A 28 -15.47 3.77 -1.87
CA VAL A 28 -15.65 5.13 -2.39
C VAL A 28 -14.43 5.53 -3.22
N THR A 29 -13.23 5.22 -2.72
CA THR A 29 -11.97 5.50 -3.43
C THR A 29 -11.95 4.82 -4.80
N ALA A 30 -12.41 3.56 -4.90
CA ALA A 30 -12.50 2.85 -6.18
C ALA A 30 -13.52 3.46 -7.14
N GLU A 31 -14.72 3.83 -6.67
CA GLU A 31 -15.76 4.45 -7.49
C GLU A 31 -15.34 5.83 -8.01
N ASP A 32 -14.76 6.67 -7.15
CA ASP A 32 -14.28 8.01 -7.53
C ASP A 32 -13.09 7.92 -8.50
N SER A 33 -12.16 6.99 -8.27
CA SER A 33 -11.04 6.74 -9.19
C SER A 33 -11.53 6.23 -10.56
N HIS A 34 -12.54 5.37 -10.59
CA HIS A 34 -13.17 4.93 -11.83
C HIS A 34 -13.85 6.10 -12.55
N ALA A 35 -14.63 6.92 -11.84
CA ALA A 35 -15.27 8.10 -12.41
C ALA A 35 -14.25 9.09 -12.99
N PHE A 36 -13.14 9.33 -12.27
CA PHE A 36 -12.00 10.11 -12.74
C PHE A 36 -11.44 9.53 -14.03
N LEU A 37 -11.16 8.22 -14.11
CA LEU A 37 -10.61 7.59 -15.32
C LEU A 37 -11.53 7.74 -16.52
N ILE A 38 -12.85 7.58 -16.34
CA ILE A 38 -13.82 7.80 -17.42
C ILE A 38 -13.79 9.27 -17.88
N GLY A 39 -13.72 10.22 -16.95
CA GLY A 39 -13.56 11.65 -17.26
C GLY A 39 -12.25 11.94 -17.99
N TRP A 40 -11.14 11.33 -17.55
CA TRP A 40 -9.82 11.48 -18.13
C TRP A 40 -9.78 10.97 -19.58
N PHE A 41 -10.33 9.78 -19.86
CA PHE A 41 -10.43 9.25 -21.23
C PHE A 41 -11.37 10.06 -22.14
N LYS A 42 -12.36 10.77 -21.57
CA LYS A 42 -13.17 11.73 -22.36
C LYS A 42 -12.35 12.96 -22.72
N ARG A 43 -11.53 13.47 -21.80
CA ARG A 43 -10.65 14.62 -22.05
C ARG A 43 -9.48 14.28 -22.96
N PHE A 44 -8.95 13.05 -22.87
CA PHE A 44 -7.80 12.57 -23.62
C PHE A 44 -8.14 11.27 -24.40
N PRO A 45 -8.98 11.35 -25.44
CA PRO A 45 -9.53 10.18 -26.14
C PRO A 45 -8.47 9.35 -26.88
N SER A 46 -7.32 9.93 -27.24
CA SER A 46 -6.21 9.23 -27.90
C SER A 46 -5.66 8.06 -27.08
N PHE A 47 -5.72 8.14 -25.75
CA PHE A 47 -5.23 7.07 -24.87
C PHE A 47 -6.20 5.89 -24.71
N LYS A 48 -7.45 6.02 -25.18
CA LYS A 48 -8.50 5.05 -24.89
C LYS A 48 -8.27 3.66 -25.51
N SER A 49 -7.65 3.63 -26.69
CA SER A 49 -7.33 2.38 -27.39
C SER A 49 -6.07 1.69 -26.83
N HIS A 50 -5.30 2.36 -25.98
CA HIS A 50 -4.04 1.81 -25.48
C HIS A 50 -4.30 0.71 -24.45
N ASP A 51 -3.34 -0.19 -24.32
CA ASP A 51 -3.33 -1.13 -23.21
C ASP A 51 -3.17 -0.37 -21.90
N PHE A 52 -4.13 -0.56 -21.00
CA PHE A 52 -4.17 0.12 -19.73
C PHE A 52 -3.76 -0.83 -18.60
N TYR A 53 -2.85 -0.36 -17.75
CA TYR A 53 -2.41 -1.07 -16.55
C TYR A 53 -2.52 -0.16 -15.34
N LEU A 54 -2.88 -0.75 -14.22
CA LEU A 54 -2.84 -0.08 -12.93
C LEU A 54 -1.53 -0.43 -12.22
N ALA A 55 -0.95 0.53 -11.54
CA ALA A 55 0.24 0.32 -10.73
C ALA A 55 0.06 1.01 -9.37
N GLY A 56 0.59 0.41 -8.31
CA GLY A 56 0.57 1.01 -6.98
C GLY A 56 1.52 0.33 -6.02
N GLU A 57 1.72 0.95 -4.86
CA GLU A 57 2.58 0.47 -3.78
C GLU A 57 1.87 0.53 -2.42
N SER A 58 2.32 -0.28 -1.45
CA SER A 58 1.85 -0.22 -0.06
C SER A 58 0.34 -0.49 0.02
N TYR A 59 -0.43 0.43 0.59
CA TYR A 59 -1.88 0.31 0.71
C TYR A 59 -2.60 0.32 -0.66
N ALA A 60 -1.92 0.68 -1.75
CA ALA A 60 -2.46 0.46 -3.09
C ALA A 60 -2.63 -1.03 -3.44
N GLY A 61 -2.11 -1.94 -2.62
CA GLY A 61 -2.51 -3.35 -2.60
C GLY A 61 -4.02 -3.54 -2.38
N HIS A 62 -4.69 -2.61 -1.69
CA HIS A 62 -6.15 -2.53 -1.62
C HIS A 62 -6.74 -1.78 -2.80
N TYR A 63 -6.24 -0.57 -3.10
CA TYR A 63 -6.82 0.30 -4.12
C TYR A 63 -6.80 -0.30 -5.52
N VAL A 64 -5.66 -0.86 -5.93
CA VAL A 64 -5.45 -1.32 -7.31
C VAL A 64 -6.32 -2.53 -7.65
N PRO A 65 -6.36 -3.63 -6.87
CA PRO A 65 -7.25 -4.74 -7.16
C PRO A 65 -8.73 -4.37 -7.10
N GLN A 66 -9.13 -3.48 -6.18
CA GLN A 66 -10.52 -3.05 -6.06
C GLN A 66 -10.97 -2.19 -7.25
N LEU A 67 -10.14 -1.24 -7.68
CA LEU A 67 -10.37 -0.49 -8.91
C LEU A 67 -10.38 -1.39 -10.15
N ALA A 68 -9.44 -2.34 -10.24
CA ALA A 68 -9.38 -3.31 -11.34
C ALA A 68 -10.65 -4.17 -11.40
N LYS A 69 -11.18 -4.61 -10.25
CA LYS A 69 -12.45 -5.33 -10.15
C LYS A 69 -13.60 -4.46 -10.64
N LEU A 70 -13.67 -3.21 -10.20
CA LEU A 70 -14.73 -2.30 -10.60
C LEU A 70 -14.71 -2.05 -12.12
N ILE A 71 -13.53 -1.79 -12.71
CA ILE A 71 -13.37 -1.65 -14.16
C ILE A 71 -13.81 -2.93 -14.88
N TYR A 72 -13.34 -4.09 -14.42
CA TYR A 72 -13.71 -5.38 -15.01
C TYR A 72 -15.23 -5.60 -15.00
N GLU A 73 -15.90 -5.27 -13.90
CA GLU A 73 -17.35 -5.38 -13.76
C GLU A 73 -18.11 -4.37 -14.64
N ARG A 74 -17.70 -3.09 -14.63
CA ARG A 74 -18.32 -2.02 -15.44
C ARG A 74 -18.11 -2.23 -16.94
N ASN A 75 -17.04 -2.88 -17.36
CA ASN A 75 -16.80 -3.23 -18.76
C ASN A 75 -17.82 -4.25 -19.31
N ARG A 76 -18.45 -5.08 -18.47
CA ARG A 76 -19.48 -6.06 -18.87
C ARG A 76 -20.78 -5.34 -19.20
N GLY A 77 -20.87 -4.77 -20.40
CA GLY A 77 -22.00 -3.95 -20.85
C GLY A 77 -21.65 -2.46 -21.00
N ALA A 78 -20.38 -2.08 -20.89
CA ALA A 78 -19.96 -0.71 -21.16
C ALA A 78 -20.18 -0.35 -22.64
N SER A 79 -20.69 0.85 -22.88
CA SER A 79 -20.59 1.47 -24.21
C SER A 79 -19.12 1.73 -24.56
N LYS A 80 -18.83 1.97 -25.84
CA LYS A 80 -17.51 2.41 -26.31
C LYS A 80 -17.01 3.65 -25.54
N ASN A 81 -17.90 4.46 -24.98
CA ASN A 81 -17.57 5.67 -24.23
C ASN A 81 -17.12 5.41 -22.79
N SER A 82 -17.54 4.31 -22.17
CA SER A 82 -17.20 3.97 -20.78
C SER A 82 -16.24 2.78 -20.65
N TYR A 83 -15.90 2.13 -21.76
CA TYR A 83 -14.99 0.98 -21.76
C TYR A 83 -13.53 1.40 -21.51
N VAL A 84 -12.86 0.66 -20.62
CA VAL A 84 -11.42 0.81 -20.32
C VAL A 84 -10.70 -0.47 -20.73
N ASN A 85 -9.68 -0.38 -21.58
CA ASN A 85 -8.89 -1.52 -22.09
C ASN A 85 -7.87 -2.04 -21.05
N LEU A 86 -8.37 -2.44 -19.87
CA LEU A 86 -7.57 -2.95 -18.76
C LEU A 86 -6.96 -4.32 -19.10
N LYS A 87 -5.63 -4.40 -19.05
CA LYS A 87 -4.87 -5.63 -19.32
C LYS A 87 -4.32 -6.31 -18.08
N GLY A 88 -4.19 -5.58 -16.99
CA GLY A 88 -3.51 -6.07 -15.82
C GLY A 88 -3.15 -4.99 -14.82
N PHE A 89 -2.48 -5.40 -13.76
CA PHE A 89 -1.96 -4.47 -12.78
C PHE A 89 -0.69 -4.99 -12.11
N MET A 90 0.07 -4.06 -11.54
CA MET A 90 1.25 -4.34 -10.74
C MET A 90 1.13 -3.70 -9.36
N ILE A 91 1.46 -4.44 -8.31
CA ILE A 91 1.47 -3.93 -6.94
C ILE A 91 2.80 -4.27 -6.27
N GLY A 92 3.50 -3.23 -5.81
CA GLY A 92 4.80 -3.30 -5.16
C GLY A 92 4.66 -3.21 -3.65
N ASN A 93 5.40 -4.01 -2.88
CA ASN A 93 5.43 -3.94 -1.41
C ASN A 93 4.02 -3.72 -0.83
N ALA A 94 3.06 -4.53 -1.27
CA ALA A 94 1.63 -4.21 -1.19
C ALA A 94 0.89 -4.94 -0.06
N ALA A 95 0.00 -4.22 0.62
CA ALA A 95 -0.87 -4.75 1.68
C ALA A 95 -1.97 -5.57 1.00
N ILE A 96 -2.07 -6.85 1.34
CA ILE A 96 -2.93 -7.80 0.62
C ILE A 96 -3.79 -8.62 1.58
N ASN A 97 -3.23 -8.99 2.73
CA ASN A 97 -3.87 -9.87 3.68
C ASN A 97 -3.33 -9.57 5.09
N ASP A 98 -4.05 -8.73 5.82
CA ASP A 98 -3.66 -8.15 7.11
C ASP A 98 -3.16 -9.22 8.10
N PRO A 99 -3.85 -10.36 8.32
CA PRO A 99 -3.39 -11.35 9.29
C PRO A 99 -1.98 -11.86 9.00
N THR A 100 -1.68 -12.05 7.72
CA THR A 100 -0.37 -12.56 7.33
C THR A 100 0.67 -11.48 7.15
N ASP A 101 0.25 -10.28 6.73
CA ASP A 101 1.15 -9.15 6.59
C ASP A 101 1.64 -8.68 7.96
N VAL A 102 0.75 -8.62 8.96
CA VAL A 102 1.07 -8.32 10.37
C VAL A 102 1.94 -9.41 11.01
N SER A 103 1.60 -10.69 10.84
CA SER A 103 2.42 -11.78 11.36
C SER A 103 3.84 -11.77 10.74
N GLY A 104 3.91 -11.60 9.42
CA GLY A 104 5.19 -11.50 8.71
C GLY A 104 6.04 -10.33 9.21
N MET A 105 5.42 -9.19 9.54
CA MET A 105 6.12 -8.02 10.10
C MET A 105 6.87 -8.36 11.40
N PHE A 106 6.26 -9.11 12.32
CA PHE A 106 6.90 -9.55 13.56
C PHE A 106 8.02 -10.57 13.31
N GLU A 107 7.79 -11.55 12.44
CA GLU A 107 8.81 -12.54 12.06
C GLU A 107 10.02 -11.87 11.40
N TYR A 108 9.78 -10.87 10.56
CA TYR A 108 10.84 -10.10 9.93
C TYR A 108 11.65 -9.32 10.97
N ALA A 109 11.00 -8.62 11.89
CA ALA A 109 11.70 -7.90 12.95
C ALA A 109 12.57 -8.82 13.82
N TRP A 110 12.03 -9.99 14.16
CA TRP A 110 12.74 -11.00 14.94
C TRP A 110 13.94 -11.57 14.19
N SER A 111 13.75 -11.98 12.93
CA SER A 111 14.83 -12.53 12.09
C SER A 111 15.94 -11.52 11.75
N HIS A 112 15.71 -10.23 11.96
CA HIS A 112 16.68 -9.15 11.79
C HIS A 112 17.25 -8.62 13.10
N ALA A 113 17.01 -9.32 14.21
CA ALA A 113 17.48 -8.95 15.54
C ALA A 113 17.03 -7.55 16.00
N ILE A 114 15.86 -7.10 15.54
CA ILE A 114 15.25 -5.83 15.98
C ILE A 114 14.44 -6.04 17.26
N ILE A 115 13.80 -7.20 17.39
CA ILE A 115 13.08 -7.58 18.62
C ILE A 115 13.68 -8.85 19.23
N SER A 116 13.55 -8.98 20.55
CA SER A 116 14.03 -10.16 21.28
C SER A 116 13.18 -11.41 21.02
N ASP A 117 13.79 -12.59 21.19
CA ASP A 117 13.10 -13.88 21.16
C ASP A 117 11.91 -13.90 22.14
N GLN A 118 12.07 -13.29 23.31
CA GLN A 118 11.01 -13.23 24.33
C GLN A 118 9.82 -12.42 23.83
N LEU A 119 10.07 -11.23 23.27
CA LEU A 119 9.01 -10.37 22.74
C LEU A 119 8.29 -11.05 21.57
N TYR A 120 9.02 -11.65 20.64
CA TYR A 120 8.45 -12.37 19.51
C TYR A 120 7.56 -13.56 19.95
N ASN A 121 8.05 -14.41 20.86
CA ASN A 121 7.30 -15.55 21.36
C ASN A 121 6.03 -15.13 22.12
N ASN A 122 6.10 -14.03 22.88
CA ASN A 122 4.93 -13.49 23.58
C ASN A 122 3.87 -12.95 22.61
N ILE A 123 4.29 -12.26 21.54
CA ILE A 123 3.40 -11.79 20.48
C ILE A 123 2.68 -12.98 19.83
N LEU A 124 3.40 -14.03 19.43
CA LEU A 124 2.81 -15.22 18.82
C LEU A 124 1.82 -15.94 19.74
N LYS A 125 2.04 -15.89 21.05
CA LYS A 125 1.20 -16.55 22.04
C LYS A 125 -0.07 -15.76 22.37
N GLU A 126 0.03 -14.44 22.48
CA GLU A 126 -1.01 -13.59 23.09
C GLU A 126 -1.80 -12.77 22.05
N CYS A 127 -1.27 -12.58 20.84
CA CYS A 127 -1.92 -11.85 19.76
C CYS A 127 -2.63 -12.78 18.77
N ASN A 128 -3.85 -12.39 18.37
CA ASN A 128 -4.60 -13.09 17.34
C ASN A 128 -4.60 -12.29 16.03
N PHE A 129 -3.74 -12.64 15.08
CA PHE A 129 -3.61 -11.89 13.83
C PHE A 129 -4.86 -11.92 12.93
N GLY A 130 -5.80 -12.85 13.16
CA GLY A 130 -7.05 -12.95 12.38
C GLY A 130 -8.17 -12.01 12.83
N GLN A 131 -8.01 -11.26 13.92
CA GLN A 131 -9.02 -10.33 14.44
C GLN A 131 -8.38 -9.04 14.95
N SER A 132 -8.49 -7.95 14.21
CA SER A 132 -7.93 -6.64 14.62
C SER A 132 -8.67 -6.01 15.81
N GLU A 133 -9.99 -6.23 15.92
CA GLU A 133 -10.85 -5.52 16.90
C GLU A 133 -10.91 -6.17 18.30
N ASN A 134 -10.48 -7.43 18.46
CA ASN A 134 -10.63 -8.20 19.71
C ASN A 134 -9.28 -8.67 20.29
N GLN A 135 -8.30 -7.77 20.38
CA GLN A 135 -7.01 -8.09 20.97
C GLN A 135 -7.05 -8.07 22.51
N THR A 136 -6.27 -8.95 23.12
CA THR A 136 -6.07 -8.95 24.57
C THR A 136 -5.26 -7.72 25.00
N ARG A 137 -5.42 -7.25 26.24
CA ARG A 137 -4.59 -6.17 26.80
C ARG A 137 -3.10 -6.53 26.71
N ASN A 138 -2.75 -7.79 27.01
CA ASN A 138 -1.40 -8.31 26.92
C ASN A 138 -0.83 -8.16 25.50
N CYS A 139 -1.60 -8.54 24.46
CA CYS A 139 -1.19 -8.32 23.09
C CYS A 139 -0.89 -6.84 22.83
N GLY A 140 -1.79 -5.93 23.24
CA GLY A 140 -1.59 -4.49 23.08
C GLY A 140 -0.29 -3.98 23.73
N ASP A 141 0.09 -4.52 24.89
CA ASP A 141 1.36 -4.17 25.55
C ASP A 141 2.58 -4.73 24.81
N TYR A 142 2.52 -5.95 24.26
CA TYR A 142 3.60 -6.48 23.42
C TYR A 142 3.73 -5.76 22.07
N ILE A 143 2.61 -5.35 21.46
CA ILE A 143 2.63 -4.50 20.27
C ILE A 143 3.26 -3.14 20.58
N ARG A 144 3.02 -2.57 21.77
CA ARG A 144 3.69 -1.35 22.21
C ARG A 144 5.19 -1.56 22.33
N GLY A 145 5.63 -2.65 22.97
CA GLY A 145 7.05 -3.01 23.04
C GLY A 145 7.68 -3.16 21.66
N PHE A 146 6.98 -3.78 20.70
CA PHE A 146 7.44 -3.85 19.31
C PHE A 146 7.64 -2.47 18.69
N ILE A 147 6.69 -1.54 18.88
CA ILE A 147 6.80 -0.16 18.36
C ILE A 147 7.97 0.58 19.01
N GLU A 148 8.23 0.36 20.30
CA GLU A 148 9.34 0.97 21.04
C GLU A 148 10.70 0.54 20.50
N GLU A 149 10.89 -0.75 20.20
CA GLU A 149 12.13 -1.26 19.57
C GLU A 149 12.38 -0.65 18.18
N TYR A 150 11.32 -0.23 17.50
CA TYR A 150 11.38 0.44 16.19
C TYR A 150 11.54 1.96 16.24
N SER A 151 11.52 2.58 17.43
CA SER A 151 11.47 4.05 17.56
C SER A 151 12.63 4.78 16.88
N GLU A 152 13.80 4.15 16.78
CA GLU A 152 15.02 4.71 16.20
C GLU A 152 15.41 4.07 14.85
N ILE A 153 14.54 3.24 14.27
CA ILE A 153 14.79 2.51 13.02
C ILE A 153 13.76 2.94 11.97
N ASP A 154 14.23 3.22 10.75
CA ASP A 154 13.33 3.47 9.64
C ASP A 154 12.62 2.16 9.22
N ILE A 155 11.31 2.09 9.46
CA ILE A 155 10.47 0.93 9.15
C ILE A 155 10.39 0.63 7.64
N TYR A 156 10.65 1.62 6.79
CA TYR A 156 10.69 1.46 5.34
C TYR A 156 12.05 1.00 4.83
N ASN A 157 13.11 1.14 5.65
CA ASN A 157 14.47 0.67 5.37
C ASN A 157 15.36 0.60 6.62
N ILE A 158 15.51 -0.61 7.18
CA ILE A 158 16.30 -0.86 8.40
C ILE A 158 17.81 -0.60 8.26
N TYR A 159 18.30 -0.45 7.04
CA TYR A 159 19.72 -0.21 6.77
C TYR A 159 20.05 1.25 6.47
N THR A 160 19.05 2.13 6.47
CA THR A 160 19.26 3.57 6.31
C THR A 160 19.15 4.31 7.64
N PRO A 161 19.86 5.44 7.77
CA PRO A 161 19.67 6.31 8.93
C PRO A 161 18.23 6.84 8.94
N VAL A 162 17.77 7.29 10.10
CA VAL A 162 16.51 8.04 10.21
C VAL A 162 16.71 9.49 9.74
N CYS A 163 15.64 10.11 9.21
CA CYS A 163 15.68 11.51 8.85
C CYS A 163 15.68 12.41 10.11
N LEU A 164 16.84 13.00 10.43
CA LEU A 164 16.98 13.95 11.53
C LEU A 164 16.70 15.38 11.03
N SER A 165 15.45 15.83 11.06
CA SER A 165 15.17 17.26 10.85
C SER A 165 15.52 18.04 12.12
N ASN A 166 16.35 19.08 11.99
CA ASN A 166 16.70 19.97 13.08
C ASN A 166 15.42 20.47 13.77
N SER A 167 15.44 20.39 15.09
CA SER A 167 14.37 20.59 16.07
C SER A 167 13.77 22.01 16.13
N LEU A 168 13.48 22.64 14.99
CA LEU A 168 12.91 23.99 14.91
C LEU A 168 11.52 24.07 14.24
N GLN A 169 10.93 22.96 13.81
CA GLN A 169 9.53 22.92 13.39
C GLN A 169 8.78 21.78 14.09
N ARG A 170 8.46 21.98 15.38
CA ARG A 170 7.34 21.27 16.00
C ARG A 170 6.05 21.86 15.45
N GLY A 171 5.59 21.32 14.33
CA GLY A 171 4.32 21.71 13.75
C GLY A 171 4.03 20.87 12.52
N ILE A 172 3.15 19.87 12.71
CA ILE A 172 2.36 19.15 11.70
C ILE A 172 3.02 17.90 11.09
N SER A 173 2.63 16.76 11.70
CA SER A 173 2.21 15.52 11.05
C SER A 173 3.18 14.72 10.15
N SER A 174 4.22 14.16 10.76
CA SER A 174 4.44 12.71 10.62
C SER A 174 4.12 12.08 11.97
N SER A 175 3.58 10.87 11.99
CA SER A 175 3.29 10.12 13.21
C SER A 175 4.57 9.90 14.04
N LYS A 176 4.90 10.90 14.87
CA LYS A 176 5.95 10.84 15.87
C LYS A 176 5.49 9.95 17.02
N PHE A 177 5.92 8.70 17.01
CA PHE A 177 6.16 7.98 18.26
C PHE A 177 7.48 8.53 18.84
N GLY A 178 7.44 9.66 19.56
CA GLY A 178 8.59 10.21 20.30
C GLY A 178 8.74 9.51 21.66
N VAL A 179 9.93 9.31 22.23
CA VAL A 179 10.92 10.33 22.63
C VAL A 179 12.33 9.72 22.71
N ALA A 180 13.37 10.40 22.21
CA ALA A 180 14.78 10.10 22.54
C ALA A 180 15.58 11.37 22.92
N PRO A 181 16.54 11.27 23.88
CA PRO A 181 17.44 12.35 24.31
C PRO A 181 18.73 12.43 23.43
N PRO A 182 19.63 13.42 23.62
CA PRO A 182 20.33 14.09 22.52
C PRO A 182 21.52 13.32 21.93
N ALA A 183 21.59 13.36 20.60
CA ALA A 183 22.73 12.93 19.80
C ALA A 183 23.97 13.80 20.08
N SER A 184 25.04 13.19 20.61
CA SER A 184 26.37 13.83 20.66
C SER A 184 27.56 12.91 20.41
N LEU A 185 27.39 11.72 19.81
CA LEU A 185 28.51 10.78 19.71
C LEU A 185 28.86 10.15 18.35
N LEU A 186 28.16 10.41 17.23
CA LEU A 186 28.49 9.71 15.97
C LEU A 186 28.56 10.58 14.71
N SER A 187 28.90 11.86 14.84
CA SER A 187 29.34 12.66 13.68
C SER A 187 30.84 12.47 13.43
N ARG A 188 31.23 11.36 12.77
CA ARG A 188 32.50 11.26 12.01
C ARG A 188 32.62 9.93 11.27
N HIS A 189 32.15 9.89 10.02
CA HIS A 189 32.98 9.37 8.91
C HIS A 189 32.33 9.60 7.53
N ASN A 190 33.07 10.32 6.68
CA ASN A 190 32.80 10.58 5.27
C ASN A 190 32.90 9.30 4.41
N PHE A 191 31.92 8.41 4.50
CA PHE A 191 31.87 7.17 3.69
C PHE A 191 30.56 6.97 2.90
N TRP A 192 29.69 7.98 2.85
CA TRP A 192 28.34 7.88 2.26
C TRP A 192 28.24 8.25 0.76
N HIS A 193 29.35 8.60 0.10
CA HIS A 193 29.30 9.09 -1.30
C HIS A 193 29.45 7.99 -2.39
N LYS A 194 29.29 6.70 -2.05
CA LYS A 194 29.43 5.58 -2.99
C LYS A 194 28.37 4.48 -2.88
N LEU A 195 27.12 4.84 -2.58
CA LEU A 195 25.98 3.93 -2.77
C LEU A 195 25.22 4.32 -4.06
N PRO A 196 24.95 3.37 -4.98
CA PRO A 196 24.18 3.62 -6.18
C PRO A 196 22.72 3.88 -5.79
N SER A 197 22.16 5.03 -6.19
CA SER A 197 20.75 5.44 -6.03
C SER A 197 20.12 5.00 -4.69
N GLY A 198 20.60 5.55 -3.59
CA GLY A 198 20.14 5.22 -2.24
C GLY A 198 18.77 5.80 -1.92
N TYR A 199 17.96 5.02 -1.20
CA TYR A 199 16.76 5.50 -0.52
C TYR A 199 17.14 6.63 0.45
N ASP A 200 16.53 7.80 0.30
CA ASP A 200 16.72 8.93 1.19
C ASP A 200 15.48 9.07 2.11
N PRO A 201 15.62 8.80 3.43
CA PRO A 201 14.53 8.87 4.39
C PRO A 201 13.94 10.28 4.53
N CYS A 202 14.67 11.32 4.11
CA CYS A 202 14.22 12.72 4.15
C CYS A 202 13.47 13.15 2.88
N THR A 203 13.29 12.27 1.89
CA THR A 203 12.64 12.60 0.61
C THR A 203 11.31 13.32 0.79
N GLU A 204 10.51 12.86 1.75
CA GLU A 204 9.21 13.42 2.09
C GLU A 204 9.28 14.94 2.38
N HIS A 205 10.27 15.37 3.16
CA HIS A 205 10.42 16.79 3.53
C HIS A 205 10.75 17.66 2.31
N TYR A 206 11.57 17.17 1.38
CA TYR A 206 11.89 17.90 0.16
C TYR A 206 10.69 18.00 -0.77
N VAL A 207 9.91 16.94 -0.86
CA VAL A 207 8.67 16.85 -1.65
C VAL A 207 7.64 17.85 -1.15
N GLU A 208 7.35 17.85 0.15
CA GLU A 208 6.40 18.80 0.75
C GLU A 208 6.85 20.25 0.56
N LYS A 209 8.14 20.54 0.80
CA LYS A 209 8.70 21.88 0.58
C LYS A 209 8.55 22.31 -0.88
N TYR A 210 8.76 21.40 -1.83
CA TYR A 210 8.67 21.69 -3.26
C TYR A 210 7.23 21.95 -3.70
N PHE A 211 6.29 21.07 -3.37
CA PHE A 211 4.89 21.18 -3.78
C PHE A 211 4.13 22.31 -3.07
N ASN A 212 4.61 22.80 -1.92
CA ASN A 212 4.06 23.99 -1.27
C ASN A 212 4.56 25.32 -1.86
N ARG A 213 5.47 25.33 -2.83
CA ARG A 213 5.86 26.57 -3.50
C ARG A 213 4.76 27.07 -4.43
N VAL A 214 4.49 28.37 -4.35
CA VAL A 214 3.43 29.04 -5.13
C VAL A 214 3.66 28.94 -6.64
N ASP A 215 4.92 29.06 -7.09
CA ASP A 215 5.27 28.95 -8.51
C ASP A 215 5.09 27.52 -9.04
N VAL A 216 5.40 26.50 -8.22
CA VAL A 216 5.16 25.09 -8.54
C VAL A 216 3.67 24.80 -8.64
N GLN A 217 2.86 25.22 -7.66
CA GLN A 217 1.40 25.04 -7.71
C GLN A 217 0.78 25.70 -8.94
N ARG A 218 1.24 26.92 -9.28
CA ARG A 218 0.79 27.62 -10.49
C ARG A 218 1.14 26.84 -11.76
N ALA A 219 2.38 26.33 -11.86
CA ALA A 219 2.84 25.59 -13.03
C ALA A 219 2.10 24.25 -13.23
N LEU A 220 1.72 23.59 -12.13
CA LEU A 220 0.95 22.34 -12.15
C LEU A 220 -0.56 22.57 -12.34
N HIS A 221 -1.01 23.83 -12.36
CA HIS A 221 -2.43 24.19 -12.23
C HIS A 221 -3.09 23.54 -11.01
N ALA A 222 -2.33 23.38 -9.94
CA ALA A 222 -2.76 22.83 -8.65
C ALA A 222 -3.28 23.95 -7.73
N ASN A 223 -4.01 23.57 -6.68
CA ASN A 223 -4.51 24.49 -5.65
C ASN A 223 -5.31 25.72 -6.17
N VAL A 224 -6.04 25.56 -7.29
CA VAL A 224 -6.81 26.65 -7.91
C VAL A 224 -7.96 27.16 -7.03
N THR A 225 -8.44 26.33 -6.10
CA THR A 225 -9.54 26.63 -5.17
C THR A 225 -9.07 27.22 -3.84
N LYS A 226 -7.76 27.41 -3.63
CA LYS A 226 -7.16 27.84 -2.36
C LYS A 226 -7.56 26.92 -1.21
N LEU A 227 -7.02 25.71 -1.25
CA LEU A 227 -7.12 24.71 -0.20
C LEU A 227 -6.77 25.30 1.16
N SER A 228 -7.54 24.92 2.17
CA SER A 228 -7.36 25.39 3.55
C SER A 228 -6.19 24.72 4.29
N TYR A 229 -5.49 23.80 3.61
CA TYR A 229 -4.38 23.01 4.13
C TYR A 229 -3.20 23.02 3.15
N PRO A 230 -1.96 22.91 3.64
CA PRO A 230 -0.79 22.77 2.79
C PRO A 230 -0.77 21.38 2.13
N TYR A 231 0.01 21.25 1.06
CA TYR A 231 0.33 19.94 0.50
C TYR A 231 1.14 19.12 1.50
N THR A 232 0.68 17.91 1.78
CA THR A 232 1.44 16.88 2.50
C THR A 232 1.43 15.58 1.70
N THR A 233 2.48 14.78 1.86
CA THR A 233 2.60 13.45 1.21
C THR A 233 1.55 12.46 1.70
N CYS A 234 1.29 12.48 3.01
CA CYS A 234 0.22 11.74 3.66
C CYS A 234 -0.83 12.72 4.21
N SER A 235 -2.10 12.50 3.89
CA SER A 235 -3.15 13.44 4.26
C SER A 235 -3.48 13.42 5.74
N GLY A 236 -3.35 14.57 6.41
CA GLY A 236 -3.85 14.78 7.77
C GLY A 236 -5.30 15.29 7.84
N VAL A 237 -5.96 15.50 6.68
CA VAL A 237 -7.32 16.06 6.64
C VAL A 237 -8.41 14.99 6.51
N ILE A 238 -8.03 13.76 6.17
CA ILE A 238 -8.93 12.60 6.19
C ILE A 238 -9.25 12.26 7.65
N GLN A 239 -10.54 12.20 7.99
CA GLN A 239 -10.97 12.04 9.39
C GLN A 239 -11.59 10.67 9.69
N GLY A 240 -11.85 9.86 8.66
CA GLY A 240 -12.44 8.54 8.83
C GLY A 240 -12.16 7.62 7.65
N TRP A 241 -12.14 6.32 7.96
CA TRP A 241 -12.01 5.24 6.97
C TRP A 241 -13.03 4.16 7.29
N ASN A 242 -14.09 4.08 6.49
CA ASN A 242 -15.29 3.30 6.83
C ASN A 242 -15.24 1.85 6.38
N ASP A 243 -14.43 1.54 5.37
CA ASP A 243 -14.27 0.18 4.86
C ASP A 243 -12.83 -0.10 4.43
N SER A 244 -12.26 -1.14 5.01
CA SER A 244 -10.94 -1.71 4.74
C SER A 244 -11.02 -3.23 5.01
N PRO A 245 -11.37 -4.06 4.02
CA PRO A 245 -11.45 -5.50 4.23
C PRO A 245 -10.07 -6.09 4.51
N ASP A 246 -9.94 -6.96 5.52
CA ASP A 246 -8.66 -7.58 5.93
C ASP A 246 -7.90 -8.31 4.82
N THR A 247 -8.55 -8.60 3.68
CA THR A 247 -7.93 -9.29 2.56
C THR A 247 -8.53 -8.93 1.21
N VAL A 248 -7.66 -8.77 0.21
CA VAL A 248 -8.04 -8.61 -1.22
C VAL A 248 -7.76 -9.86 -2.05
N LEU A 249 -7.29 -10.96 -1.43
CA LEU A 249 -7.02 -12.23 -2.11
C LEU A 249 -8.21 -12.74 -2.95
N PRO A 250 -9.49 -12.67 -2.49
CA PRO A 250 -10.62 -13.08 -3.31
C PRO A 250 -10.74 -12.28 -4.61
N ILE A 251 -10.40 -10.99 -4.58
CA ILE A 251 -10.44 -10.08 -5.72
C ILE A 251 -9.34 -10.44 -6.71
N ILE A 252 -8.11 -10.62 -6.22
CA ILE A 252 -6.96 -11.03 -7.05
C ILE A 252 -7.27 -12.37 -7.74
N ARG A 253 -7.80 -13.36 -7.01
CA ARG A 253 -8.20 -14.66 -7.59
C ARG A 253 -9.28 -14.52 -8.66
N LYS A 254 -10.27 -13.64 -8.46
CA LYS A 254 -11.31 -13.36 -9.45
C LYS A 254 -10.71 -12.78 -10.73
N LEU A 255 -9.79 -11.83 -10.62
CA LEU A 255 -9.17 -11.15 -11.75
C LEU A 255 -8.16 -12.02 -12.51
N LEU A 256 -7.43 -12.90 -11.82
CA LEU A 256 -6.61 -13.94 -12.47
C LEU A 256 -7.46 -14.85 -13.35
N LYS A 257 -8.59 -15.34 -12.82
CA LYS A 257 -9.53 -16.17 -13.59
C LYS A 257 -10.16 -15.43 -14.77
N ALA A 258 -10.26 -14.10 -14.68
CA ALA A 258 -10.71 -13.25 -15.77
C ALA A 258 -9.63 -12.98 -16.84
N GLY A 259 -8.40 -13.49 -16.67
CA GLY A 259 -7.32 -13.38 -17.65
C GLY A 259 -6.49 -12.08 -17.55
N LEU A 260 -6.61 -11.30 -16.46
CA LEU A 260 -5.75 -10.14 -16.25
C LEU A 260 -4.33 -10.59 -15.89
N ARG A 261 -3.33 -9.85 -16.39
CA ARG A 261 -1.93 -10.03 -15.98
C ARG A 261 -1.70 -9.34 -14.64
N ILE A 262 -1.25 -10.07 -13.64
CA ILE A 262 -1.03 -9.54 -12.30
C ILE A 262 0.41 -9.76 -11.89
N TRP A 263 1.12 -8.68 -11.55
CA TRP A 263 2.47 -8.74 -11.00
C TRP A 263 2.49 -8.20 -9.58
N ILE A 264 2.74 -9.09 -8.63
CA ILE A 264 3.01 -8.73 -7.24
C ILE A 264 4.52 -8.79 -7.06
N TYR A 265 5.15 -7.66 -6.71
CA TYR A 265 6.59 -7.61 -6.45
C TYR A 265 6.86 -7.05 -5.06
N ARG A 266 7.95 -7.51 -4.44
CA ARG A 266 8.46 -6.95 -3.19
C ARG A 266 9.95 -6.73 -3.37
N CYS A 267 10.45 -5.57 -2.96
CA CYS A 267 11.86 -5.26 -3.08
C CYS A 267 12.68 -6.15 -2.12
N SER A 268 13.51 -7.02 -2.69
CA SER A 268 14.42 -7.94 -1.98
C SER A 268 15.88 -7.64 -2.34
N LEU A 269 16.25 -6.37 -2.41
CA LEU A 269 17.66 -6.02 -2.35
C LEU A 269 18.09 -6.03 -0.89
N ARG A 270 18.22 -7.23 -0.33
CA ARG A 270 18.58 -7.51 1.08
C ARG A 270 17.63 -6.83 2.08
N ASN A 271 16.40 -7.32 2.17
CA ASN A 271 15.50 -7.06 3.31
C ASN A 271 15.26 -5.56 3.59
N LEU A 272 14.62 -4.84 2.68
CA LEU A 272 14.48 -3.39 2.82
C LEU A 272 13.19 -2.93 3.52
N SER A 273 12.08 -3.68 3.56
CA SER A 273 10.83 -3.11 4.11
C SER A 273 10.09 -4.07 5.04
N ILE A 274 9.78 -3.57 6.24
CA ILE A 274 9.09 -4.30 7.33
C ILE A 274 7.60 -4.30 7.17
N PHE A 275 7.05 -3.24 6.55
CA PHE A 275 5.61 -3.10 6.36
C PHE A 275 5.05 -4.40 5.79
N LEU A 276 5.82 -5.04 4.88
CA LEU A 276 5.39 -6.17 4.09
C LEU A 276 6.59 -7.05 3.66
N PRO A 277 7.04 -8.00 4.50
CA PRO A 277 8.29 -8.72 4.25
C PRO A 277 8.20 -9.76 3.13
N PHE A 278 9.35 -10.08 2.53
CA PHE A 278 9.46 -11.03 1.40
C PHE A 278 9.07 -12.47 1.77
N VAL A 279 9.32 -12.88 3.02
CA VAL A 279 8.99 -14.22 3.56
C VAL A 279 7.52 -14.56 3.28
N GLN A 280 6.64 -13.57 3.42
CA GLN A 280 5.20 -13.78 3.24
C GLN A 280 4.76 -13.93 1.78
N THR A 281 5.45 -13.29 0.84
CA THR A 281 5.15 -13.48 -0.60
C THR A 281 5.44 -14.93 -1.00
N ARG A 282 6.52 -15.54 -0.48
CA ARG A 282 6.78 -16.97 -0.69
C ARG A 282 5.65 -17.83 -0.13
N ILE A 283 5.21 -17.59 1.10
CA ILE A 283 4.11 -18.34 1.73
C ILE A 283 2.81 -18.17 0.92
N MET A 284 2.44 -16.95 0.53
CA MET A 284 1.25 -16.66 -0.28
C MET A 284 1.32 -17.31 -1.68
N PHE A 285 2.46 -17.23 -2.37
CA PHE A 285 2.63 -17.91 -3.66
C PHE A 285 2.56 -19.43 -3.48
N ILE A 286 3.14 -20.00 -2.42
CA ILE A 286 3.02 -21.43 -2.11
C ILE A 286 1.55 -21.81 -1.94
N TYR A 287 0.75 -21.06 -1.16
CA TYR A 287 -0.69 -21.32 -1.01
C TYR A 287 -1.47 -21.12 -2.32
N LEU A 288 -1.15 -20.11 -3.12
CA LEU A 288 -1.80 -19.86 -4.41
C LEU A 288 -1.48 -20.95 -5.44
N PHE A 289 -0.23 -21.39 -5.52
CA PHE A 289 0.20 -22.52 -6.34
C PHE A 289 -0.43 -23.82 -5.86
N PHE A 290 -0.54 -24.05 -4.55
CA PHE A 290 -1.20 -25.23 -4.00
C PHE A 290 -2.69 -25.27 -4.39
N ILE A 291 -3.39 -24.14 -4.32
CA ILE A 291 -4.80 -24.03 -4.74
C ILE A 291 -4.95 -24.17 -6.26
N ILE A 292 -4.04 -23.60 -7.06
CA ILE A 292 -4.04 -23.76 -8.52
C ILE A 292 -3.78 -25.22 -8.90
N SER A 293 -2.82 -25.91 -8.28
CA SER A 293 -2.56 -27.33 -8.48
C SER A 293 -3.74 -28.21 -8.08
N ILE A 294 -4.44 -27.88 -6.98
CA ILE A 294 -5.68 -28.57 -6.58
C ILE A 294 -6.78 -28.34 -7.63
N LEU A 295 -6.97 -27.11 -8.10
CA LEU A 295 -7.98 -26.80 -9.13
C LEU A 295 -7.68 -27.48 -10.47
N ILE A 296 -6.41 -27.55 -10.89
CA ILE A 296 -5.98 -28.28 -12.09
C ILE A 296 -6.24 -29.77 -11.91
N ASN A 297 -5.90 -30.36 -10.76
CA ASN A 297 -6.17 -31.78 -10.48
C ASN A 297 -7.67 -32.10 -10.44
N ILE A 298 -8.50 -31.23 -9.87
CA ILE A 298 -9.97 -31.39 -9.85
C ILE A 298 -10.56 -31.28 -11.26
N LEU A 299 -10.09 -30.33 -12.08
CA LEU A 299 -10.53 -30.17 -13.47
C LEU A 299 -10.10 -31.38 -14.32
N TRP A 300 -8.89 -31.90 -14.10
CA TRP A 300 -8.39 -33.10 -14.77
C TRP A 300 -9.20 -34.35 -14.35
N LEU A 301 -9.47 -34.54 -13.06
CA LEU A 301 -10.33 -35.63 -12.56
C LEU A 301 -11.75 -35.54 -13.13
N LYS A 302 -12.35 -34.35 -13.18
CA LYS A 302 -13.68 -34.15 -13.80
C LYS A 302 -13.66 -34.47 -15.30
N SER A 303 -12.60 -34.10 -16.02
CA SER A 303 -12.45 -34.44 -17.44
C SER A 303 -12.32 -35.95 -17.65
N LYS A 304 -11.59 -36.64 -16.77
CA LYS A 304 -11.38 -38.09 -16.84
C LYS A 304 -12.64 -38.88 -16.49
N MET A 305 -13.39 -38.45 -15.48
CA MET A 305 -14.69 -39.05 -15.13
C MET A 305 -15.73 -38.85 -16.25
N LYS A 306 -15.73 -37.69 -16.93
CA LYS A 306 -16.63 -37.44 -18.06
C LYS A 306 -16.28 -38.30 -19.28
N SER A 307 -15.00 -38.65 -19.45
CA SER A 307 -14.55 -39.60 -20.47
C SER A 307 -14.90 -41.05 -20.15
N MET A 308 -15.07 -41.41 -18.87
CA MET A 308 -15.39 -42.79 -18.46
C MET A 308 -16.89 -43.10 -18.46
N ASN A 309 -17.76 -42.09 -18.33
CA ASN A 309 -19.22 -42.27 -18.40
C ASN A 309 -19.79 -42.21 -19.83
N ASN A 310 -18.95 -41.98 -20.84
CA ASN A 310 -19.33 -41.92 -22.25
C ASN A 310 -18.86 -43.15 -23.06
N ASN A 311 -18.35 -44.18 -22.39
CA ASN A 311 -18.07 -45.52 -22.92
C ASN A 311 -18.92 -46.53 -22.16
#